data_AF-A0A3B7MMB7-F1
#
_entry.id   AF-A0A3B7MMB7-F1
#
_cell.length_a   1.000
_cell.length_b   1.000
_cell.length_c   1.000
_cell.angle_alpha   90.00
_cell.angle_beta   90.00
_cell.angle_gamma   90.00
#
_symmetry.space_group_name_H-M   'P 1'
#
loop_
_entity.id
_entity.type
_entity.pdbx_description
1 polymer ?
#
loop_
_entity_poly.entity_id
_entity_poly.type
_entity_poly.pdbx_seq_one_letter_code
_entity_poly.pdbx_strand_id
1 'polypeptide(L)'
;MVDQAKMKEIITAIQGGNAVSVDDGIDVWTFDPAQQHEKEVLGRQFISLASNAHQQFLYRLANDPLTIQTPIFLIDERGTALNNFSLSELLNKKDIYKITSKMREGKIKEYQPLIDQYAECPGSLYWIALELALAVYDERGSEEIDQVSQQLFKDLAEKGDARACHELANHYYFNTSEKDEVIKWRTLAIEGGETADLKELADFIIDEYPAKIALALEKLHLMQQYNINAAWAWWKEGAIYRTGIDGIEPDPVRAFTLTQQASELGYTAAKSDLAFCYYEGTGVAKNLELALQLLTEANEASREVNSSYLDEDDPDAQAEGDYEEQLAQIKQELNK
;
A
#
# COMPACT_ATOMS: atom_id res chain seq x y z
N MET A 1 24.92 -11.13 -16.76
CA MET A 1 24.84 -12.56 -16.36
C MET A 1 24.66 -12.53 -14.86
N VAL A 2 23.55 -13.05 -14.34
CA VAL A 2 23.45 -13.31 -12.89
C VAL A 2 24.47 -14.39 -12.59
N ASP A 3 25.59 -14.01 -11.97
CA ASP A 3 26.62 -14.96 -11.58
C ASP A 3 26.10 -15.77 -10.39
N GLN A 4 25.44 -16.89 -10.69
CA GLN A 4 24.87 -17.79 -9.69
C GLN A 4 25.93 -18.29 -8.70
N ALA A 5 27.20 -18.40 -9.11
CA ALA A 5 28.28 -18.78 -8.21
C ALA A 5 28.59 -17.65 -7.22
N LYS A 6 28.69 -16.41 -7.70
CA LYS A 6 28.85 -15.21 -6.87
C LYS A 6 27.66 -15.01 -5.91
N MET A 7 26.44 -15.21 -6.39
CA MET A 7 25.23 -15.17 -5.55
C MET A 7 25.27 -16.19 -4.42
N LYS A 8 25.69 -17.43 -4.72
CA LYS A 8 25.83 -18.50 -3.74
C LYS A 8 26.96 -18.23 -2.75
N GLU A 9 28.06 -17.64 -3.21
CA GLU A 9 29.16 -17.19 -2.36
C GLU A 9 28.69 -16.09 -1.38
N ILE A 10 27.95 -15.10 -1.87
CA ILE A 10 27.37 -14.03 -1.05
C ILE A 10 26.44 -14.61 0.01
N ILE A 11 25.52 -15.50 -0.35
CA ILE A 11 24.63 -16.16 0.63
C ILE A 11 25.43 -16.93 1.68
N THR A 12 26.45 -17.68 1.25
CA THR A 12 27.31 -18.43 2.17
C THR A 12 28.05 -17.50 3.11
N ALA A 13 28.52 -16.35 2.62
CA ALA A 13 29.17 -15.33 3.42
C ALA A 13 28.21 -14.70 4.45
N ILE A 14 26.98 -14.37 4.04
CA ILE A 14 25.93 -13.87 4.94
C ILE A 14 25.61 -14.89 6.04
N GLN A 15 25.38 -16.15 5.66
CA GLN A 15 25.13 -17.25 6.61
C GLN A 15 26.30 -17.47 7.57
N GLY A 16 27.53 -17.24 7.09
CA GLY A 16 28.77 -17.43 7.83
C GLY A 16 29.15 -16.30 8.77
N GLY A 17 28.35 -15.24 8.91
CA GLY A 17 28.69 -14.14 9.81
C GLY A 17 29.46 -12.99 9.14
N ASN A 18 29.67 -13.03 7.82
CA ASN A 18 30.60 -12.12 7.16
C ASN A 18 29.87 -10.93 6.54
N ALA A 19 30.48 -9.75 6.68
CA ALA A 19 30.01 -8.54 6.02
C ALA A 19 30.16 -8.64 4.51
N VAL A 20 29.09 -8.34 3.78
CA VAL A 20 29.08 -8.28 2.31
C VAL A 20 28.37 -7.01 1.85
N SER A 21 28.88 -6.38 0.79
CA SER A 21 28.29 -5.21 0.13
C SER A 21 27.74 -5.59 -1.25
N VAL A 22 26.65 -4.94 -1.66
CA VAL A 22 25.85 -5.32 -2.84
C VAL A 22 25.71 -4.25 -3.92
N ASP A 23 26.35 -3.09 -3.78
CA ASP A 23 26.28 -2.02 -4.79
C ASP A 23 27.58 -1.20 -4.92
N ASP A 24 27.76 -0.60 -6.09
CA ASP A 24 28.90 0.24 -6.52
C ASP A 24 28.76 1.72 -6.10
N GLY A 25 27.81 2.07 -5.22
CA GLY A 25 27.80 3.38 -4.54
C GLY A 25 26.56 4.28 -4.69
N ILE A 26 25.38 3.78 -5.11
CA ILE A 26 24.13 4.56 -5.07
C ILE A 26 23.33 4.22 -3.80
N ASP A 27 23.12 2.93 -3.51
CA ASP A 27 22.52 2.42 -2.28
C ASP A 27 23.33 1.23 -1.74
N VAL A 28 24.33 1.51 -0.90
CA VAL A 28 25.19 0.46 -0.32
C VAL A 28 24.49 -0.21 0.87
N TRP A 29 24.02 -1.44 0.67
CA TRP A 29 23.51 -2.30 1.75
C TRP A 29 24.61 -3.22 2.26
N THR A 30 24.76 -3.26 3.58
CA THR A 30 25.72 -4.11 4.29
C THR A 30 25.00 -5.22 5.01
N PHE A 31 25.35 -6.46 4.72
CA PHE A 31 24.78 -7.64 5.37
C PHE A 31 25.57 -7.96 6.63
N ASP A 32 24.98 -7.79 7.81
CA ASP A 32 25.65 -8.04 9.08
C ASP A 32 24.72 -8.81 10.03
N PRO A 33 24.94 -10.13 10.20
CA PRO A 33 24.11 -10.94 11.09
C PRO A 33 24.36 -10.67 12.58
N ALA A 34 25.32 -9.81 12.95
CA ALA A 34 25.45 -9.31 14.32
C ALA A 34 24.47 -8.17 14.64
N GLN A 35 23.86 -7.54 13.62
CA GLN A 35 22.82 -6.51 13.76
C GLN A 35 21.41 -7.11 13.55
N GLN A 36 21.08 -8.13 14.34
CA GLN A 36 19.76 -8.77 14.32
C GLN A 36 18.75 -7.96 15.12
N HIS A 37 17.94 -7.18 14.41
CA HIS A 37 16.72 -6.56 14.87
C HIS A 37 15.55 -7.46 14.48
N GLU A 38 14.76 -7.86 15.47
CA GLU A 38 13.51 -8.58 15.25
C GLU A 38 12.36 -7.58 15.19
N LYS A 39 11.42 -7.81 14.27
CA LYS A 39 10.20 -7.02 14.13
C LYS A 39 9.01 -7.92 13.87
N GLU A 40 7.87 -7.63 14.48
CA GLU A 40 6.63 -8.32 14.20
C GLU A 40 5.69 -7.40 13.40
N VAL A 41 5.18 -7.90 12.27
CA VAL A 41 4.21 -7.19 11.42
C VAL A 41 3.13 -8.17 11.00
N LEU A 42 1.85 -7.84 11.20
CA LEU A 42 0.72 -8.70 10.88
C LEU A 42 0.83 -10.12 11.48
N GLY A 43 1.40 -10.25 12.68
CA GLY A 43 1.62 -11.55 13.35
C GLY A 43 2.76 -12.37 12.74
N ARG A 44 3.52 -11.81 11.79
CA ARG A 44 4.69 -12.44 11.17
C ARG A 44 5.96 -11.89 11.79
N GLN A 45 6.88 -12.79 12.15
CA GLN A 45 8.18 -12.43 12.68
C GLN A 45 9.16 -12.16 11.53
N PHE A 46 9.85 -11.03 11.60
CA PHE A 46 10.85 -10.57 10.66
C PHE A 46 12.20 -10.43 11.36
N ILE A 47 13.26 -10.79 10.65
CA ILE A 47 14.64 -10.66 11.12
C ILE A 47 15.38 -9.77 10.14
N SER A 48 16.05 -8.74 10.64
CA SER A 48 16.89 -7.89 9.80
C SER A 48 18.06 -8.68 9.21
N LEU A 49 18.37 -8.35 7.96
CA LEU A 49 19.37 -9.01 7.14
C LEU A 49 20.50 -8.06 6.74
N ALA A 50 20.15 -6.82 6.41
CA ALA A 50 21.10 -5.79 5.99
C ALA A 50 20.68 -4.41 6.47
N SER A 51 21.64 -3.50 6.54
CA SER A 51 21.41 -2.08 6.83
C SER A 51 22.19 -1.19 5.86
N ASN A 52 21.79 0.08 5.77
CA ASN A 52 22.51 1.08 4.99
C ASN A 52 23.02 2.24 5.86
N ALA A 53 23.77 3.16 5.26
CA ALA A 53 24.32 4.33 5.95
C ALA A 53 23.25 5.28 6.54
N HIS A 54 22.00 5.17 6.08
CA HIS A 54 20.86 5.94 6.55
C HIS A 54 20.08 5.24 7.68
N GLN A 55 20.63 4.15 8.27
CA GLN A 55 19.98 3.36 9.32
C GLN A 55 18.65 2.73 8.90
N GLN A 56 18.46 2.48 7.60
CA GLN A 56 17.37 1.65 7.12
C GLN A 56 17.77 0.19 7.19
N PHE A 57 16.77 -0.69 7.37
CA PHE A 57 16.98 -2.12 7.51
C PHE A 57 16.16 -2.89 6.48
N LEU A 58 16.79 -3.90 5.91
CA LEU A 58 16.13 -4.93 5.12
C LEU A 58 15.83 -6.11 6.00
N TYR A 59 14.63 -6.67 5.86
CA TYR A 59 14.11 -7.75 6.66
C TYR A 59 13.79 -8.98 5.80
N ARG A 60 13.88 -10.17 6.39
CA ARG A 60 13.24 -11.37 5.84
C ARG A 60 12.27 -11.94 6.88
N LEU A 61 11.32 -12.77 6.46
CA LEU A 61 10.55 -13.56 7.41
C LEU A 61 11.47 -14.52 8.17
N ALA A 62 11.24 -14.64 9.48
CA ALA A 62 12.07 -15.46 10.38
C ALA A 62 12.12 -16.92 9.93
N ASN A 63 10.99 -17.45 9.46
CA ASN A 63 10.81 -18.82 9.03
C ASN A 63 11.26 -19.10 7.58
N ASP A 64 11.55 -18.05 6.81
CA ASP A 64 11.98 -18.23 5.42
C ASP A 64 13.47 -18.57 5.36
N PRO A 65 13.86 -19.62 4.62
CA PRO A 65 15.27 -19.95 4.44
C PRO A 65 15.98 -18.84 3.67
N LEU A 66 17.22 -18.52 4.03
CA LEU A 66 18.05 -17.57 3.29
C LEU A 66 18.61 -18.23 2.01
N THR A 67 18.07 -17.82 0.87
CA THR A 67 18.32 -18.28 -0.49
C THR A 67 18.31 -17.08 -1.44
N ILE A 68 18.63 -17.28 -2.73
CA ILE A 68 18.57 -16.20 -3.72
C ILE A 68 17.13 -15.68 -3.95
N GLN A 69 16.12 -16.50 -3.64
CA GLN A 69 14.70 -16.17 -3.81
C GLN A 69 14.05 -15.64 -2.53
N THR A 70 14.80 -15.54 -1.43
CA THR A 70 14.24 -15.09 -0.15
C THR A 70 13.63 -13.70 -0.32
N PRO A 71 12.33 -13.54 -0.01
CA PRO A 71 11.70 -12.22 0.01
C PRO A 71 12.36 -11.34 1.06
N ILE A 72 12.72 -10.14 0.63
CA ILE A 72 13.34 -9.09 1.43
C ILE A 72 12.40 -7.89 1.45
N PHE A 73 12.17 -7.38 2.65
CA PHE A 73 11.22 -6.33 2.94
C PHE A 73 11.96 -5.12 3.48
N LEU A 74 11.70 -3.95 2.90
CA LEU A 74 11.96 -2.68 3.59
C LEU A 74 10.72 -2.40 4.43
N ILE A 75 10.87 -2.32 5.75
CA ILE A 75 9.74 -2.06 6.66
C ILE A 75 9.95 -0.70 7.30
N ASP A 76 8.96 0.19 7.21
CA ASP A 76 9.00 1.49 7.87
C ASP A 76 8.91 1.37 9.40
N GLU A 77 9.01 2.48 10.13
CA GLU A 77 8.87 2.49 11.60
C GLU A 77 7.51 1.97 12.09
N ARG A 78 6.44 2.17 11.32
CA ARG A 78 5.05 1.79 11.63
C ARG A 78 4.77 0.31 11.39
N GLY A 79 5.68 -0.40 10.72
CA GLY A 79 5.51 -1.80 10.37
C GLY A 79 4.95 -2.03 8.97
N THR A 80 4.81 -1.00 8.15
CA THR A 80 4.37 -1.13 6.76
C THR A 80 5.53 -1.66 5.91
N ALA A 81 5.28 -2.70 5.12
CA ALA A 81 6.22 -3.10 4.07
C ALA A 81 6.19 -2.01 2.98
N LEU A 82 7.30 -1.28 2.82
CA LEU A 82 7.47 -0.22 1.83
C LEU A 82 7.87 -0.77 0.46
N ASN A 83 8.69 -1.81 0.45
CA ASN A 83 9.17 -2.47 -0.76
C ASN A 83 9.41 -3.94 -0.47
N ASN A 84 9.02 -4.79 -1.41
CA ASN A 84 9.27 -6.22 -1.39
C ASN A 84 10.13 -6.57 -2.61
N PHE A 85 11.26 -7.24 -2.39
CA PHE A 85 12.13 -7.75 -3.43
C PHE A 85 12.88 -8.98 -2.91
N SER A 86 13.10 -9.97 -3.74
CA SER A 86 14.03 -11.08 -3.51
C SER A 86 15.47 -10.58 -3.33
N LEU A 87 16.27 -11.37 -2.60
CA LEU A 87 17.71 -11.15 -2.47
C LEU A 87 18.41 -11.04 -3.84
N SER A 88 17.92 -11.78 -4.84
CA SER A 88 18.43 -11.71 -6.22
C SER A 88 18.20 -10.37 -6.92
N GLU A 89 17.09 -9.68 -6.68
CA GLU A 89 16.84 -8.36 -7.26
C GLU A 89 17.79 -7.32 -6.71
N LEU A 90 17.97 -7.31 -5.39
CA LEU A 90 18.88 -6.38 -4.74
C LEU A 90 20.31 -6.52 -5.29
N LEU A 91 20.74 -7.76 -5.50
CA LEU A 91 22.07 -8.10 -6.02
C LEU A 91 22.23 -7.79 -7.52
N ASN A 92 21.14 -7.66 -8.27
CA ASN A 92 21.15 -7.43 -9.72
C ASN A 92 20.58 -6.05 -10.15
N LYS A 93 20.33 -5.14 -9.20
CA LYS A 93 19.69 -3.82 -9.41
C LYS A 93 20.24 -3.06 -10.63
N LYS A 94 21.57 -3.06 -10.84
CA LYS A 94 22.25 -2.40 -11.97
C LYS A 94 21.91 -2.98 -13.34
N ASP A 95 21.71 -4.28 -13.44
CA ASP A 95 21.38 -4.93 -14.70
C ASP A 95 19.91 -4.70 -15.05
N ILE A 96 19.02 -4.67 -14.05
CA ILE A 96 17.60 -4.31 -14.22
C ILE A 96 17.48 -2.88 -14.78
N TYR A 97 18.15 -1.87 -14.19
CA TYR A 97 18.10 -0.49 -14.71
C TYR A 97 18.62 -0.33 -16.14
N LYS A 98 19.66 -1.10 -16.52
CA LYS A 98 20.17 -1.07 -17.91
C LYS A 98 19.20 -1.68 -18.90
N ILE A 99 18.47 -2.71 -18.48
CA ILE A 99 17.45 -3.39 -19.27
C ILE A 99 16.26 -2.47 -19.49
N THR A 100 15.78 -1.84 -18.43
CA THR A 100 14.60 -0.96 -18.46
C THR A 100 14.87 0.33 -19.24
N SER A 101 16.06 0.92 -19.11
CA SER A 101 16.48 2.08 -19.92
C SER A 101 16.47 1.81 -21.43
N LYS A 102 16.75 0.58 -21.86
CA LYS A 102 16.82 0.22 -23.29
C LYS A 102 15.48 -0.28 -23.86
N MET A 103 14.62 -0.85 -23.04
CA MET A 103 13.28 -1.29 -23.47
C MET A 103 12.33 -0.11 -23.74
N ARG A 104 12.57 1.05 -23.13
CA ARG A 104 11.90 2.34 -23.43
C ARG A 104 12.10 2.83 -24.88
N GLU A 105 13.00 2.21 -25.66
CA GLU A 105 13.23 2.52 -27.08
C GLU A 105 12.39 1.67 -28.06
N GLY A 106 11.40 0.90 -27.59
CA GLY A 106 10.41 0.22 -28.44
C GLY A 106 10.87 -1.08 -29.12
N LYS A 107 11.87 -1.77 -28.56
CA LYS A 107 12.55 -2.92 -29.17
C LYS A 107 12.30 -4.26 -28.45
N ILE A 108 11.09 -4.51 -27.96
CA ILE A 108 10.82 -5.64 -27.06
C ILE A 108 11.24 -7.03 -27.63
N LYS A 109 11.08 -7.27 -28.94
CA LYS A 109 11.54 -8.51 -29.61
C LYS A 109 13.05 -8.72 -29.55
N GLU A 110 13.84 -7.65 -29.52
CA GLU A 110 15.30 -7.73 -29.36
C GLU A 110 15.69 -8.16 -27.92
N TYR A 111 14.79 -7.96 -26.95
CA TYR A 111 15.04 -8.19 -25.53
C TYR A 111 14.33 -9.42 -24.94
N GLN A 112 13.53 -10.15 -25.71
CA GLN A 112 12.97 -11.44 -25.26
C GLN A 112 14.05 -12.42 -24.75
N PRO A 113 15.21 -12.60 -25.43
CA PRO A 113 16.28 -13.46 -24.91
C PRO A 113 16.90 -12.97 -23.59
N LEU A 114 16.68 -11.70 -23.23
CA LEU A 114 17.13 -11.11 -21.98
C LEU A 114 16.10 -11.32 -20.88
N ILE A 115 14.79 -11.24 -21.19
CA ILE A 115 13.71 -11.67 -20.29
C ILE A 115 13.89 -13.15 -19.94
N ASP A 116 14.16 -14.00 -20.94
CA ASP A 116 14.38 -15.44 -20.77
C ASP A 116 15.58 -15.74 -19.85
N GLN A 117 16.59 -14.86 -19.78
CA GLN A 117 17.72 -15.01 -18.85
C GLN A 117 17.31 -14.86 -17.38
N TYR A 118 16.21 -14.15 -17.11
CA TYR A 118 15.66 -13.96 -15.78
C TYR A 118 14.47 -14.89 -15.49
N ALA A 119 14.19 -15.88 -16.34
CA ALA A 119 13.06 -16.81 -16.17
C ALA A 119 13.00 -17.46 -14.77
N GLU A 120 14.16 -17.70 -14.16
CA GLU A 120 14.32 -18.30 -12.82
C GLU A 120 14.50 -17.25 -11.70
N CYS A 121 14.30 -15.96 -12.00
CA CYS A 121 14.41 -14.85 -11.06
C CYS A 121 13.07 -14.07 -11.03
N PRO A 122 12.03 -14.60 -10.35
CA PRO A 122 10.69 -14.01 -10.27
C PRO A 122 10.70 -12.52 -9.98
N GLY A 123 11.59 -12.13 -9.08
CA GLY A 123 11.82 -10.74 -8.76
C GLY A 123 12.28 -9.84 -9.90
N SER A 124 13.33 -10.26 -10.61
CA SER A 124 13.81 -9.49 -11.76
C SER A 124 12.75 -9.42 -12.87
N LEU A 125 11.96 -10.49 -13.05
CA LEU A 125 10.84 -10.49 -13.97
C LEU A 125 9.73 -9.53 -13.54
N TYR A 126 9.45 -9.40 -12.24
CA TYR A 126 8.49 -8.43 -11.72
C TYR A 126 8.88 -7.00 -12.12
N TRP A 127 10.14 -6.60 -11.89
CA TRP A 127 10.61 -5.26 -12.27
C TRP A 127 10.60 -5.03 -13.79
N ILE A 128 10.92 -6.06 -14.56
CA ILE A 128 10.78 -5.99 -16.02
C ILE A 128 9.31 -5.77 -16.39
N ALA A 129 8.38 -6.55 -15.83
CA ALA A 129 6.95 -6.41 -16.09
C ALA A 129 6.44 -5.01 -15.72
N LEU A 130 6.80 -4.51 -14.55
CA LEU A 130 6.43 -3.18 -14.07
C LEU A 130 6.93 -2.06 -14.98
N GLU A 131 8.18 -2.14 -15.42
CA GLU A 131 8.75 -1.11 -16.30
C GLU A 131 8.16 -1.16 -17.71
N LEU A 132 7.77 -2.34 -18.20
CA LEU A 132 7.00 -2.48 -19.43
C LEU A 132 5.60 -1.85 -19.28
N ALA A 133 4.92 -2.06 -18.15
CA ALA A 133 3.62 -1.43 -17.86
C ALA A 133 3.74 0.11 -17.79
N LEU A 134 4.74 0.63 -17.06
CA LEU A 134 4.99 2.07 -16.96
C LEU A 134 5.32 2.70 -18.31
N ALA A 135 6.02 2.00 -19.20
CA ALA A 135 6.28 2.48 -20.54
C ALA A 135 4.97 2.70 -21.33
N VAL A 136 3.99 1.82 -21.17
CA VAL A 136 2.65 1.95 -21.78
C VAL A 136 1.90 3.15 -21.19
N TYR A 137 1.93 3.30 -19.86
CA TYR A 137 1.31 4.43 -19.18
C TYR A 137 1.86 5.78 -19.65
N ASP A 138 3.18 5.89 -19.85
CA ASP A 138 3.84 7.10 -20.33
C ASP A 138 3.66 7.36 -21.85
N GLU A 139 2.72 6.69 -22.51
CA GLU A 139 2.47 6.73 -23.97
C GLU A 139 3.70 6.36 -24.84
N ARG A 140 4.70 5.73 -24.24
CA ARG A 140 5.93 5.27 -24.92
C ARG A 140 5.88 3.78 -25.29
N GLY A 141 4.91 3.06 -24.75
CA GLY A 141 4.69 1.63 -24.97
C GLY A 141 3.74 1.34 -26.13
N SER A 142 3.67 0.08 -26.55
CA SER A 142 2.73 -0.43 -27.54
C SER A 142 1.78 -1.44 -26.92
N GLU A 143 0.69 -1.77 -27.61
CA GLU A 143 -0.22 -2.86 -27.20
C GLU A 143 0.52 -4.20 -27.02
N GLU A 144 1.55 -4.46 -27.83
CA GLU A 144 2.42 -5.64 -27.68
C GLU A 144 3.22 -5.60 -26.36
N ILE A 145 3.69 -4.42 -25.94
CA ILE A 145 4.41 -4.25 -24.67
C ILE A 145 3.47 -4.48 -23.48
N ASP A 146 2.25 -3.96 -23.54
CA ASP A 146 1.24 -4.18 -22.51
C ASP A 146 0.94 -5.68 -22.37
N GLN A 147 0.66 -6.38 -23.48
CA GLN A 147 0.38 -7.82 -23.46
C GLN A 147 1.52 -8.64 -22.83
N VAL A 148 2.78 -8.32 -23.12
CA VAL A 148 3.93 -9.00 -22.51
C VAL A 148 4.02 -8.70 -21.02
N SER A 149 3.81 -7.44 -20.62
CA SER A 149 3.79 -7.05 -19.20
C SER A 149 2.70 -7.80 -18.42
N GLN A 150 1.46 -7.80 -18.94
CA GLN A 150 0.34 -8.48 -18.30
C GLN A 150 0.56 -9.99 -18.19
N GLN A 151 1.12 -10.62 -19.23
CA GLN A 151 1.43 -12.05 -19.18
C GLN A 151 2.52 -12.36 -18.15
N LEU A 152 3.55 -11.52 -18.03
CA LEU A 152 4.58 -11.69 -17.00
C LEU A 152 4.00 -11.55 -15.59
N PHE A 153 3.15 -10.53 -15.35
CA PHE A 153 2.47 -10.40 -14.06
C PHE A 153 1.62 -11.62 -13.75
N LYS A 154 0.87 -12.12 -14.72
CA LYS A 154 0.07 -13.34 -14.54
C LYS A 154 0.93 -14.55 -14.18
N ASP A 155 1.99 -14.82 -14.91
CA ASP A 155 2.87 -15.97 -14.67
C ASP A 155 3.54 -15.89 -13.28
N LEU A 156 3.86 -14.68 -12.82
CA LEU A 156 4.44 -14.42 -11.50
C LEU A 156 3.41 -14.57 -10.38
N ALA A 157 2.20 -14.03 -10.57
CA ALA A 157 1.10 -14.13 -9.63
C ALA A 157 0.67 -15.59 -9.43
N GLU A 158 0.60 -16.39 -10.51
CA GLU A 158 0.34 -17.84 -10.44
C GLU A 158 1.42 -18.62 -9.69
N LYS A 159 2.64 -18.07 -9.59
CA LYS A 159 3.75 -18.61 -8.78
C LYS A 159 3.77 -18.05 -7.35
N GLY A 160 2.83 -17.18 -6.99
CA GLY A 160 2.69 -16.61 -5.65
C GLY A 160 3.51 -15.34 -5.39
N ASP A 161 3.98 -14.63 -6.42
CA ASP A 161 4.57 -13.30 -6.22
C ASP A 161 3.49 -12.29 -5.83
N ALA A 162 3.54 -11.83 -4.58
CA ALA A 162 2.53 -10.96 -3.98
C ALA A 162 2.34 -9.64 -4.73
N ARG A 163 3.43 -9.08 -5.26
CA ARG A 163 3.41 -7.80 -5.99
C ARG A 163 2.79 -7.99 -7.37
N ALA A 164 3.09 -9.11 -8.03
CA ALA A 164 2.45 -9.44 -9.28
C ALA A 164 0.93 -9.69 -9.09
N CYS A 165 0.51 -10.27 -7.96
CA CYS A 165 -0.90 -10.34 -7.58
C CYS A 165 -1.53 -8.95 -7.44
N HIS A 166 -0.85 -7.99 -6.81
CA HIS A 166 -1.30 -6.60 -6.72
C HIS A 166 -1.53 -5.99 -8.11
N GLU A 167 -0.54 -6.08 -9.00
CA GLU A 167 -0.62 -5.50 -10.35
C GLU A 167 -1.71 -6.17 -11.18
N LEU A 168 -1.84 -7.49 -11.08
CA LEU A 168 -2.90 -8.23 -11.76
C LEU A 168 -4.29 -7.83 -11.23
N ALA A 169 -4.44 -7.58 -9.93
CA ALA A 169 -5.68 -7.07 -9.37
C ALA A 169 -6.03 -5.67 -9.90
N ASN A 170 -5.05 -4.77 -10.03
CA ASN A 170 -5.24 -3.46 -10.65
C ASN A 170 -5.66 -3.60 -12.12
N HIS A 171 -5.03 -4.51 -12.87
CA HIS A 171 -5.43 -4.80 -14.24
C HIS A 171 -6.91 -5.21 -14.32
N TYR A 172 -7.34 -6.17 -13.50
CA TYR A 172 -8.73 -6.60 -13.46
C TYR A 172 -9.68 -5.46 -13.05
N TYR A 173 -9.27 -4.62 -12.09
CA TYR A 173 -10.08 -3.51 -11.60
C TYR A 173 -10.34 -2.43 -12.66
N PHE A 174 -9.30 -1.99 -13.37
CA PHE A 174 -9.41 -0.89 -14.32
C PHE A 174 -9.84 -1.33 -15.72
N ASN A 175 -9.51 -2.56 -16.14
CA ASN A 175 -9.66 -2.98 -17.53
C ASN A 175 -10.77 -4.03 -17.75
N THR A 176 -11.37 -4.56 -16.68
CA THR A 176 -12.37 -5.63 -16.78
C THR A 176 -13.56 -5.39 -15.85
N SER A 177 -14.60 -6.20 -15.99
CA SER A 177 -15.74 -6.24 -15.07
C SER A 177 -15.69 -7.44 -14.10
N GLU A 178 -14.56 -8.15 -14.03
CA GLU A 178 -14.40 -9.40 -13.29
C GLU A 178 -14.08 -9.15 -11.80
N LYS A 179 -15.10 -8.72 -11.03
CA LYS A 179 -14.94 -8.34 -9.61
C LYS A 179 -14.38 -9.44 -8.71
N ASP A 180 -14.70 -10.70 -9.00
CA ASP A 180 -14.18 -11.86 -8.24
C ASP A 180 -12.67 -12.05 -8.45
N GLU A 181 -12.13 -11.75 -9.64
CA GLU A 181 -10.68 -11.82 -9.89
C GLU A 181 -9.95 -10.69 -9.14
N VAL A 182 -10.51 -9.48 -9.08
CA VAL A 182 -9.96 -8.39 -8.24
C VAL A 182 -9.83 -8.84 -6.79
N ILE A 183 -10.89 -9.40 -6.20
CA ILE A 183 -10.88 -9.89 -4.81
C ILE A 183 -9.84 -10.99 -4.62
N LYS A 184 -9.82 -11.99 -5.52
CA LYS A 184 -8.89 -13.11 -5.45
C LYS A 184 -7.44 -12.65 -5.45
N TRP A 185 -7.05 -11.82 -6.41
CA TRP A 185 -5.67 -11.39 -6.56
C TRP A 185 -5.24 -10.42 -5.45
N ARG A 186 -6.09 -9.46 -5.03
CA ARG A 186 -5.78 -8.62 -3.85
C ARG A 186 -5.65 -9.45 -2.57
N THR A 187 -6.49 -10.47 -2.38
CA THR A 187 -6.40 -11.36 -1.21
C THR A 187 -5.07 -12.10 -1.20
N LEU A 188 -4.63 -12.65 -2.34
CA LEU A 188 -3.33 -13.31 -2.47
C LEU A 188 -2.16 -12.34 -2.26
N ALA A 189 -2.28 -11.08 -2.70
CA ALA A 189 -1.29 -10.04 -2.45
C ALA A 189 -1.13 -9.76 -0.95
N ILE A 190 -2.24 -9.60 -0.21
CA ILE A 190 -2.26 -9.42 1.25
C ILE A 190 -1.65 -10.64 1.96
N GLU A 191 -2.02 -11.85 1.55
CA GLU A 191 -1.43 -13.09 2.08
C GLU A 191 0.07 -13.16 1.80
N GLY A 192 0.53 -12.63 0.67
CA GLY A 192 1.94 -12.50 0.32
C GLY A 192 2.69 -11.37 1.04
N GLY A 193 1.98 -10.47 1.72
CA GLY A 193 2.55 -9.39 2.55
C GLY A 193 2.36 -7.97 2.01
N GLU A 194 1.64 -7.78 0.90
CA GLU A 194 1.32 -6.45 0.37
C GLU A 194 0.23 -5.79 1.22
N THR A 195 0.67 -4.96 2.18
CA THR A 195 -0.26 -4.32 3.13
C THR A 195 -1.07 -3.19 2.52
N ALA A 196 -0.62 -2.63 1.39
CA ALA A 196 -1.35 -1.60 0.65
C ALA A 196 -2.71 -2.13 0.14
N ASP A 197 -2.77 -3.40 -0.27
CA ASP A 197 -3.99 -4.04 -0.75
C ASP A 197 -5.10 -4.17 0.30
N LEU A 198 -4.79 -4.05 1.60
CA LEU A 198 -5.82 -4.06 2.65
C LEU A 198 -6.83 -2.93 2.44
N LYS A 199 -6.32 -1.71 2.20
CA LYS A 199 -7.15 -0.53 1.95
C LYS A 199 -7.89 -0.67 0.61
N GLU A 200 -7.15 -1.01 -0.45
CA GLU A 200 -7.70 -1.10 -1.81
C GLU A 200 -8.81 -2.16 -1.92
N LEU A 201 -8.64 -3.32 -1.28
CA LEU A 201 -9.65 -4.37 -1.25
C LEU A 201 -10.89 -3.95 -0.45
N ALA A 202 -10.70 -3.29 0.70
CA ALA A 202 -11.80 -2.81 1.51
C ALA A 202 -12.63 -1.76 0.75
N ASP A 203 -11.98 -0.75 0.16
CA ASP A 203 -12.63 0.27 -0.67
C ASP A 203 -13.38 -0.35 -1.85
N PHE A 204 -12.69 -1.20 -2.62
CA PHE A 204 -13.31 -1.88 -3.76
C PHE A 204 -14.57 -2.64 -3.37
N ILE A 205 -14.54 -3.40 -2.28
CA ILE A 205 -15.73 -4.15 -1.84
C ILE A 205 -16.85 -3.20 -1.40
N ILE A 206 -16.54 -2.15 -0.64
CA ILE A 206 -17.56 -1.23 -0.12
C ILE A 206 -18.25 -0.48 -1.26
N ASP A 207 -17.47 0.03 -2.21
CA ASP A 207 -17.98 0.92 -3.26
C ASP A 207 -18.53 0.11 -4.45
N GLU A 208 -17.84 -0.96 -4.85
CA GLU A 208 -18.15 -1.70 -6.07
C GLU A 208 -18.82 -3.05 -5.84
N TYR A 209 -18.58 -3.72 -4.71
CA TYR A 209 -19.09 -5.08 -4.53
C TYR A 209 -19.61 -5.38 -3.10
N PRO A 210 -20.62 -4.63 -2.63
CA PRO A 210 -21.06 -4.67 -1.23
C PRO A 210 -21.60 -6.03 -0.78
N ALA A 211 -21.99 -6.90 -1.72
CA ALA A 211 -22.32 -8.31 -1.47
C ALA A 211 -21.23 -9.10 -0.70
N LYS A 212 -20.00 -8.57 -0.63
CA LYS A 212 -18.85 -9.14 0.09
C LYS A 212 -18.45 -8.33 1.33
N ILE A 213 -19.33 -7.49 1.87
CA ILE A 213 -19.00 -6.55 2.95
C ILE A 213 -18.34 -7.19 4.17
N ALA A 214 -18.70 -8.44 4.51
CA ALA A 214 -18.05 -9.16 5.61
C ALA A 214 -16.52 -9.29 5.42
N LEU A 215 -16.05 -9.46 4.18
CA LEU A 215 -14.64 -9.50 3.85
C LEU A 215 -13.99 -8.12 3.99
N ALA A 216 -14.66 -7.03 3.61
CA ALA A 216 -14.15 -5.68 3.83
C ALA A 216 -13.99 -5.38 5.32
N LEU A 217 -14.99 -5.72 6.15
CA LEU A 217 -14.91 -5.57 7.60
C LEU A 217 -13.73 -6.34 8.20
N GLU A 218 -13.48 -7.56 7.74
CA GLU A 218 -12.30 -8.33 8.14
C GLU A 218 -11.00 -7.57 7.84
N LYS A 219 -10.88 -6.95 6.65
CA LYS A 219 -9.67 -6.17 6.30
C LYS A 219 -9.55 -4.89 7.12
N LEU A 220 -10.67 -4.19 7.39
CA LEU A 220 -10.69 -3.04 8.27
C LEU A 220 -10.25 -3.41 9.70
N HIS A 221 -10.71 -4.54 10.23
CA HIS A 221 -10.30 -5.03 11.55
C HIS A 221 -8.81 -5.38 11.62
N LEU A 222 -8.24 -5.99 10.56
CA LEU A 222 -6.80 -6.20 10.47
C LEU A 222 -6.03 -4.86 10.48
N MET A 223 -6.49 -3.88 9.70
CA MET A 223 -5.90 -2.54 9.66
C MET A 223 -5.91 -1.86 11.04
N GLN A 224 -7.02 -1.95 11.76
CA GLN A 224 -7.16 -1.43 13.12
C GLN A 224 -6.23 -2.16 14.11
N GLN A 225 -6.24 -3.49 14.08
CA GLN A 225 -5.46 -4.34 15.00
C GLN A 225 -3.95 -4.08 14.87
N TYR A 226 -3.46 -3.92 13.65
CA TYR A 226 -2.03 -3.76 13.37
C TYR A 226 -1.61 -2.30 13.13
N ASN A 227 -2.50 -1.36 13.40
CA ASN A 227 -2.26 0.08 13.23
C ASN A 227 -1.84 0.48 11.80
N ILE A 228 -2.32 -0.23 10.78
CA ILE A 228 -2.06 0.05 9.37
C ILE A 228 -3.19 0.94 8.87
N ASN A 229 -2.91 2.24 8.71
CA ASN A 229 -3.93 3.21 8.30
C ASN A 229 -5.21 3.11 9.16
N ALA A 230 -5.04 2.88 10.47
CA ALA A 230 -6.13 2.56 11.38
C ALA A 230 -7.16 3.68 11.51
N ALA A 231 -6.72 4.94 11.47
CA ALA A 231 -7.63 6.08 11.54
C ALA A 231 -8.64 6.07 10.39
N TRP A 232 -8.16 5.80 9.17
CA TRP A 232 -9.00 5.60 8.00
C TRP A 232 -9.91 4.36 8.15
N ALA A 233 -9.38 3.25 8.66
CA ALA A 233 -10.15 2.01 8.80
C ALA A 233 -11.30 2.14 9.81
N TRP A 234 -11.07 2.80 10.95
CA TRP A 234 -12.10 3.15 11.93
C TRP A 234 -13.17 4.05 11.31
N TRP A 235 -12.75 5.08 10.57
CA TRP A 235 -13.68 6.00 9.91
C TRP A 235 -14.55 5.29 8.87
N LYS A 236 -13.93 4.44 8.05
CA LYS A 236 -14.63 3.69 7.00
C LYS A 236 -15.62 2.68 7.59
N GLU A 237 -15.26 1.96 8.66
CA GLU A 237 -16.22 1.11 9.38
C GLU A 237 -17.35 1.94 10.01
N GLY A 238 -17.04 3.11 10.56
CA GLY A 238 -18.04 4.05 11.05
C GLY A 238 -19.05 4.46 9.97
N ALA A 239 -18.58 4.73 8.75
CA ALA A 239 -19.44 5.05 7.62
C ALA A 239 -20.36 3.88 7.23
N ILE A 240 -19.86 2.64 7.27
CA ILE A 240 -20.68 1.43 7.04
C ILE A 240 -21.85 1.36 8.02
N TYR A 241 -21.60 1.53 9.33
CA TYR A 241 -22.68 1.50 10.32
C TYR A 241 -23.54 2.76 10.30
N ARG A 242 -23.05 3.89 9.78
CA ARG A 242 -23.86 5.10 9.63
C ARG A 242 -24.95 4.92 8.58
N THR A 243 -24.61 4.34 7.43
CA THR A 243 -25.54 4.22 6.29
C THR A 243 -26.27 2.87 6.26
N GLY A 244 -25.66 1.83 6.84
CA GLY A 244 -26.00 0.44 6.54
C GLY A 244 -25.57 0.07 5.13
N ILE A 245 -25.26 -1.22 4.90
CA ILE A 245 -24.88 -1.74 3.58
C ILE A 245 -25.05 -3.27 3.54
N ASP A 246 -25.62 -3.80 2.46
CA ASP A 246 -25.78 -5.25 2.20
C ASP A 246 -26.17 -6.10 3.43
N GLY A 247 -27.31 -5.77 4.05
CA GLY A 247 -27.83 -6.51 5.22
C GLY A 247 -27.19 -6.14 6.56
N ILE A 248 -26.21 -5.22 6.57
CA ILE A 248 -25.80 -4.51 7.78
C ILE A 248 -26.77 -3.37 8.00
N GLU A 249 -27.53 -3.44 9.09
CA GLU A 249 -28.43 -2.37 9.51
C GLU A 249 -27.64 -1.16 10.03
N PRO A 250 -28.13 0.07 9.79
CA PRO A 250 -27.55 1.26 10.39
C PRO A 250 -27.55 1.18 11.92
N ASP A 251 -26.41 1.55 12.52
CA ASP A 251 -26.23 1.71 13.96
C ASP A 251 -25.50 3.04 14.21
N PRO A 252 -26.24 4.15 14.44
CA PRO A 252 -25.65 5.47 14.59
C PRO A 252 -24.79 5.58 15.87
N VAL A 253 -25.07 4.80 16.92
CA VAL A 253 -24.29 4.83 18.17
C VAL A 253 -22.93 4.17 17.93
N ARG A 254 -22.92 3.03 17.22
CA ARG A 254 -21.68 2.38 16.82
C ARG A 254 -20.89 3.24 15.83
N ALA A 255 -21.55 3.82 14.83
CA ALA A 255 -20.94 4.73 13.88
C ALA A 255 -20.24 5.90 14.60
N PHE A 256 -20.94 6.57 15.53
CA PHE A 256 -20.38 7.64 16.36
C PHE A 256 -19.11 7.19 17.08
N THR A 257 -19.15 6.02 17.73
CA THR A 257 -18.00 5.50 18.50
C THR A 257 -16.78 5.26 17.62
N LEU A 258 -16.97 4.67 16.44
CA LEU A 258 -15.89 4.38 15.49
C LEU A 258 -15.32 5.67 14.88
N THR A 259 -16.20 6.62 14.51
CA THR A 259 -15.81 7.94 14.02
C THR A 259 -15.04 8.72 15.08
N GLN A 260 -15.42 8.62 16.37
CA GLN A 260 -14.68 9.22 17.47
C GLN A 260 -13.25 8.65 17.56
N GLN A 261 -13.08 7.33 17.49
CA GLN A 261 -11.75 6.70 17.48
C GLN A 261 -10.88 7.18 16.32
N ALA A 262 -11.45 7.28 15.12
CA ALA A 262 -10.73 7.81 13.96
C ALA A 262 -10.33 9.29 14.13
N SER A 263 -11.21 10.10 14.72
CA SER A 263 -10.95 11.51 15.01
C SER A 263 -9.82 11.69 16.04
N GLU A 264 -9.80 10.86 17.08
CA GLU A 264 -8.74 10.84 18.11
C GLU A 264 -7.37 10.45 17.54
N LEU A 265 -7.35 9.66 16.46
CA LEU A 265 -6.14 9.34 15.68
C LEU A 265 -5.75 10.44 14.67
N GLY A 266 -6.45 11.57 14.67
CA GLY A 266 -6.13 12.74 13.86
C GLY A 266 -6.68 12.70 12.44
N TYR A 267 -7.63 11.82 12.12
CA TYR A 267 -8.22 11.78 10.78
C TYR A 267 -9.21 12.93 10.57
N THR A 268 -8.87 13.89 9.70
CA THR A 268 -9.63 15.14 9.50
C THR A 268 -11.08 14.89 9.08
N ALA A 269 -11.33 13.95 8.15
CA ALA A 269 -12.68 13.59 7.73
C ALA A 269 -13.52 12.97 8.87
N ALA A 270 -12.89 12.22 9.78
CA ALA A 270 -13.59 11.72 10.96
C ALA A 270 -13.91 12.83 11.96
N LYS A 271 -13.05 13.85 12.08
CA LYS A 271 -13.28 15.00 12.96
C LYS A 271 -14.48 15.83 12.49
N SER A 272 -14.62 16.08 11.19
CA SER A 272 -15.81 16.77 10.66
C SER A 272 -17.07 15.90 10.79
N ASP A 273 -17.00 14.61 10.50
CA ASP A 273 -18.13 13.67 10.73
C ASP A 273 -18.56 13.63 12.20
N LEU A 274 -17.61 13.66 13.15
CA LEU A 274 -17.90 13.73 14.58
C LEU A 274 -18.61 15.04 14.95
N ALA A 275 -18.18 16.16 14.35
CA ALA A 275 -18.85 17.44 14.52
C ALA A 275 -20.30 17.40 14.03
N PHE A 276 -20.57 16.78 12.88
CA PHE A 276 -21.93 16.59 12.37
C PHE A 276 -22.77 15.70 13.30
N CYS A 277 -22.19 14.63 13.86
CA CYS A 277 -22.89 13.79 14.85
C CYS A 277 -23.34 14.60 16.06
N TYR A 278 -22.49 15.47 16.60
CA TYR A 278 -22.86 16.37 17.71
C TYR A 278 -23.83 17.49 17.29
N TYR A 279 -23.74 17.98 16.06
CA TYR A 279 -24.65 19.01 15.53
C TYR A 279 -26.09 18.48 15.41
N GLU A 280 -26.24 17.25 14.90
CA GLU A 280 -27.54 16.62 14.66
C GLU A 280 -28.06 15.84 15.88
N GLY A 281 -27.17 15.40 16.77
CA GLY A 281 -27.50 14.43 17.82
C GLY A 281 -27.61 12.99 17.30
N THR A 282 -26.83 12.65 16.27
CA THR A 282 -26.82 11.33 15.64
C THR A 282 -25.87 10.42 16.41
N GLY A 283 -26.41 9.37 17.05
CA GLY A 283 -25.62 8.42 17.86
C GLY A 283 -25.12 8.96 19.20
N VAL A 284 -25.27 10.26 19.45
CA VAL A 284 -24.85 10.97 20.65
C VAL A 284 -25.85 12.10 20.98
N ALA A 285 -25.85 12.60 22.21
CA ALA A 285 -26.64 13.79 22.54
C ALA A 285 -26.13 15.02 21.76
N LYS A 286 -27.06 15.80 21.19
CA LYS A 286 -26.74 17.04 20.48
C LYS A 286 -25.94 17.99 21.38
N ASN A 287 -24.81 18.47 20.87
CA ASN A 287 -23.92 19.41 21.54
C ASN A 287 -23.32 20.38 20.52
N LEU A 288 -23.94 21.56 20.39
CA LEU A 288 -23.56 22.56 19.40
C LEU A 288 -22.18 23.20 19.69
N GLU A 289 -21.79 23.31 20.95
CA GLU A 289 -20.49 23.89 21.35
C GLU A 289 -19.35 22.98 20.90
N LEU A 290 -19.49 21.69 21.17
CA LEU A 290 -18.51 20.68 20.75
C LEU A 290 -18.51 20.48 19.24
N ALA A 291 -19.68 20.50 18.59
CA ALA A 291 -19.78 20.48 17.13
C ALA A 291 -19.02 21.67 16.51
N LEU A 292 -19.21 22.88 17.05
CA LEU A 292 -18.52 24.08 16.57
C LEU A 292 -17.01 23.95 16.73
N GLN A 293 -16.55 23.47 17.88
CA GLN A 293 -15.13 23.29 18.15
C GLN A 293 -14.50 22.31 17.15
N LEU A 294 -15.05 21.10 17.06
CA LEU A 294 -14.51 20.03 16.20
C LEU A 294 -14.52 20.43 14.73
N LEU A 295 -15.58 21.08 14.25
CA LEU A 295 -15.66 21.52 12.85
C LEU A 295 -14.69 22.66 12.55
N THR A 296 -14.43 23.54 13.52
CA THR A 296 -13.41 24.60 13.38
C THR A 296 -12.03 23.99 13.25
N GLU A 297 -11.69 23.04 14.13
CA GLU A 297 -10.40 22.32 14.07
C GLU A 297 -10.23 21.54 12.76
N ALA A 298 -11.30 20.90 12.26
CA ALA A 298 -11.26 20.20 10.97
C ALA A 298 -11.04 21.16 9.79
N ASN A 299 -11.73 22.31 9.80
CA ASN A 299 -11.60 23.36 8.78
C ASN A 299 -10.16 23.93 8.74
N GLU A 300 -9.57 24.16 9.91
CA GLU A 300 -8.18 24.64 10.02
C GLU A 300 -7.18 23.60 9.49
N ALA A 301 -7.31 22.34 9.91
CA ALA A 301 -6.45 21.25 9.45
C ALA A 301 -6.51 21.05 7.92
N SER A 302 -7.72 21.10 7.34
CA SER A 302 -7.91 21.05 5.89
C SER A 302 -7.23 22.19 5.15
N ARG A 303 -7.32 23.42 5.67
CA ARG A 303 -6.68 24.61 5.06
C ARG A 303 -5.15 24.55 5.13
N GLU A 304 -4.60 24.02 6.23
CA GLU A 304 -3.15 23.82 6.36
C GLU A 304 -2.63 22.83 5.32
N VAL A 305 -3.31 21.70 5.14
CA VAL A 305 -3.00 20.71 4.10
C VAL A 305 -3.03 21.36 2.72
N ASN A 306 -4.12 22.03 2.36
CA ASN A 306 -4.26 22.69 1.05
C ASN A 306 -3.19 23.77 0.79
N SER A 307 -2.72 24.45 1.84
CA SER A 307 -1.63 25.45 1.72
C SER A 307 -0.26 24.82 1.45
N SER A 308 -0.08 23.55 1.80
CA SER A 308 1.18 22.81 1.60
C SER A 308 1.29 22.14 0.22
N TYR A 309 0.17 21.93 -0.47
CA TYR A 309 0.08 21.27 -1.80
C TYR A 309 -0.18 22.25 -2.96
N LEU A 310 0.27 23.50 -2.85
CA LEU A 310 0.11 24.49 -3.93
C LEU A 310 1.00 24.16 -5.15
N ASP A 311 0.59 23.19 -5.96
CA ASP A 311 0.70 23.30 -7.41
C ASP A 311 -0.58 24.02 -7.90
N GLU A 312 -0.41 25.24 -8.42
CA GLU A 312 -1.50 26.21 -8.70
C GLU A 312 -2.46 25.81 -9.85
N ASP A 313 -2.32 24.61 -10.44
CA ASP A 313 -2.95 24.22 -11.70
C ASP A 313 -3.97 23.06 -11.59
N ASP A 314 -4.34 22.57 -10.39
CA ASP A 314 -5.41 21.56 -10.22
C ASP A 314 -6.76 22.20 -9.82
N PRO A 315 -7.71 22.36 -10.75
CA PRO A 315 -9.04 22.92 -10.47
C PRO A 315 -9.95 21.99 -9.64
N ASP A 316 -9.59 20.71 -9.44
CA ASP A 316 -10.32 19.77 -8.58
C ASP A 316 -9.82 19.77 -7.12
N ALA A 317 -8.77 20.55 -6.79
CA ALA A 317 -8.25 20.70 -5.43
C ALA A 317 -9.18 21.47 -4.45
N GLN A 318 -10.43 21.73 -4.81
CA GLN A 318 -11.41 22.36 -3.91
C GLN A 318 -12.35 21.34 -3.24
N ALA A 319 -12.31 21.41 -1.90
CA ALA A 319 -13.40 21.17 -0.93
C ALA A 319 -13.42 19.87 -0.12
N GLU A 320 -12.26 19.31 0.28
CA GLU A 320 -12.19 18.73 1.63
C GLU A 320 -11.90 19.85 2.63
N GLY A 321 -12.95 20.40 3.25
CA GLY A 321 -12.85 21.32 4.38
C GLY A 321 -13.03 22.81 4.09
N ASP A 322 -13.98 23.17 3.23
CA ASP A 322 -14.67 24.47 3.35
C ASP A 322 -15.95 24.25 4.17
N TYR A 323 -15.83 24.44 5.48
CA TYR A 323 -16.94 24.30 6.42
C TYR A 323 -17.53 25.66 6.86
N GLU A 324 -17.25 26.75 6.14
CA GLU A 324 -17.63 28.11 6.57
C GLU A 324 -19.15 28.29 6.68
N GLU A 325 -19.93 27.70 5.76
CA GLU A 325 -21.39 27.74 5.81
C GLU A 325 -21.93 26.98 7.03
N GLN A 326 -21.45 25.77 7.27
CA GLN A 326 -21.87 24.93 8.39
C GLN A 326 -21.45 25.55 9.73
N LEU A 327 -20.25 26.13 9.81
CA LEU A 327 -19.80 26.89 10.97
C LEU A 327 -20.71 28.09 11.24
N ALA A 328 -21.13 28.83 10.20
CA ALA A 328 -22.07 29.94 10.35
C ALA A 328 -23.45 29.46 10.84
N GLN A 329 -23.93 28.32 10.33
CA GLN A 329 -25.19 27.71 10.75
C GLN A 329 -25.17 27.29 12.23
N ILE A 330 -24.11 26.60 12.67
CA ILE A 330 -23.94 26.20 14.08
C ILE A 330 -23.90 27.44 14.99
N LYS A 331 -23.14 28.47 14.61
CA LYS A 331 -23.08 29.74 15.37
C LYS A 331 -24.45 30.42 15.43
N GLN A 332 -25.23 30.39 14.36
CA GLN A 332 -26.58 30.97 14.38
C GLN A 332 -27.51 30.20 15.31
N GLU A 333 -27.44 28.87 15.34
CA GLU A 333 -28.24 28.04 16.26
C GLU A 333 -27.85 28.23 17.72
N LEU A 334 -26.56 28.37 18.03
CA LEU A 334 -26.07 28.65 19.39
C LEU A 334 -26.59 29.98 19.96
N ASN A 335 -26.90 30.94 19.08
CA ASN A 335 -27.36 32.28 19.46
C ASN A 335 -28.90 32.40 19.57
N LYS A 336 -29.67 31.33 19.33
CA LYS A 336 -31.15 31.31 19.41
C LYS A 336 -31.63 30.85 20.79
#